data_AF-A0A4U8SFL6-F1
#
_entry.id   AF-A0A4U8SFL6-F1
#
_cell.length_a   1.000
_cell.length_b   1.000
_cell.length_c   1.000
_cell.angle_alpha   90.00
_cell.angle_beta   90.00
_cell.angle_gamma   90.00
#
_symmetry.space_group_name_H-M   'P 1'
#
loop_
_entity.id
_entity.type
_entity.pdbx_description
1 polymer ?
#
loop_
_entity_poly.entity_id
_entity_poly.type
_entity_poly.pdbx_seq_one_letter_code
_entity_poly.pdbx_strand_id
1 'polypeptide(L)'
;MGNRYLRLFKLFLLLFLGWNLQIYAEIPSFSFYEEHCISPQELPQFVMSEKFDGVRGIWDGKSLKTRKGNSIQAPKFWLDNFPPFALDGELWFGYKSFEKTSSIVRDSIPNEKEWQNIIYFVFDVQGICEKCTLTMRLKELENYLNKSPNAFIKIIPQIPIQNREHLESYYQEILKKGGEGVVLRKNSHSQIGYKLKPFTDAECIVQGYTQGKGRNAGRVGAIWCEGEILGERKRFKIGTGLKDEERENPPKIGTIITYKYQGYTKNNIPRFPVFLRVRAGD
;
A
#
# COMPACT_ATOMS: atom_id res chain seq x y z
N MET A 1 73.05 -37.84 11.03
CA MET A 1 71.58 -37.90 10.87
C MET A 1 71.09 -36.46 10.78
N GLY A 2 70.62 -35.87 9.67
CA GLY A 2 70.12 -36.37 8.40
C GLY A 2 68.89 -35.53 8.02
N ASN A 3 69.08 -34.53 7.14
CA ASN A 3 68.12 -33.74 6.33
C ASN A 3 66.99 -32.94 7.02
N ARG A 4 66.89 -31.60 6.89
CA ARG A 4 66.68 -30.69 5.72
C ARG A 4 65.22 -30.64 5.21
N TYR A 5 64.84 -29.46 4.69
CA TYR A 5 63.57 -28.97 4.10
C TYR A 5 62.62 -28.31 5.12
N LEU A 6 62.54 -26.98 5.29
CA LEU A 6 62.36 -25.86 4.35
C LEU A 6 61.03 -25.94 3.56
N ARG A 7 60.02 -25.16 3.96
CA ARG A 7 59.40 -24.08 3.16
C ARG A 7 58.08 -23.58 3.77
N LEU A 8 58.04 -22.26 3.97
CA LEU A 8 56.96 -21.33 3.56
C LEU A 8 55.52 -21.85 3.58
N PHE A 9 54.62 -21.21 4.34
CA PHE A 9 53.48 -20.53 3.71
C PHE A 9 52.93 -19.40 4.59
N LYS A 10 52.89 -18.21 3.99
CA LYS A 10 52.27 -16.99 4.48
C LYS A 10 50.74 -17.12 4.45
N LEU A 11 50.06 -16.31 5.28
CA LEU A 11 48.72 -15.75 5.12
C LEU A 11 47.66 -16.62 4.40
N PHE A 12 46.59 -16.98 5.11
CA PHE A 12 45.25 -16.76 4.56
C PHE A 12 44.27 -16.35 5.67
N LEU A 13 44.02 -15.05 5.70
CA LEU A 13 42.85 -14.39 6.26
C LEU A 13 41.61 -14.96 5.55
N LEU A 14 40.61 -15.45 6.28
CA LEU A 14 39.22 -15.48 5.81
C LEU A 14 38.30 -15.54 7.03
N LEU A 15 37.99 -14.35 7.54
CA LEU A 15 36.82 -14.07 8.35
C LEU A 15 35.58 -14.59 7.59
N PHE A 16 35.05 -15.74 7.99
CA PHE A 16 33.66 -16.09 7.69
C PHE A 16 32.74 -15.25 8.59
N LEU A 17 32.77 -13.92 8.43
CA LEU A 17 31.56 -13.13 8.63
C LEU A 17 30.66 -13.47 7.45
N GLY A 18 29.90 -14.55 7.59
CA GLY A 18 28.73 -14.77 6.76
C GLY A 18 27.81 -13.57 6.97
N TRP A 19 27.90 -12.62 6.06
CA TRP A 19 26.93 -11.56 5.91
C TRP A 19 25.56 -12.22 5.75
N ASN A 20 24.81 -12.30 6.84
CA ASN A 20 23.36 -12.32 6.79
C ASN A 20 22.92 -10.93 6.30
N LEU A 21 23.13 -10.67 5.02
CA LEU A 21 22.40 -9.66 4.28
C LEU A 21 20.96 -10.19 4.21
N GLN A 22 20.22 -10.03 5.30
CA GLN A 22 18.77 -9.98 5.22
C GLN A 22 18.47 -8.76 4.36
N ILE A 23 18.29 -9.01 3.06
CA ILE A 23 17.69 -8.05 2.14
C ILE A 23 16.28 -7.84 2.67
N TYR A 24 16.12 -6.83 3.52
CA TYR A 24 14.82 -6.27 3.83
C TYR A 24 14.26 -5.83 2.49
N ALA A 25 13.31 -6.59 1.96
CA ALA A 25 12.67 -6.23 0.72
C ALA A 25 12.09 -4.83 0.89
N GLU A 26 12.56 -3.88 0.07
CA GLU A 26 12.08 -2.50 0.13
C GLU A 26 10.56 -2.53 0.01
N ILE A 27 9.88 -2.02 1.04
CA ILE A 27 8.43 -2.02 1.10
C ILE A 27 7.89 -1.18 -0.06
N PRO A 28 7.18 -1.78 -1.03
CA PRO A 28 6.66 -1.02 -2.16
C PRO A 28 5.70 0.05 -1.66
N SER A 29 6.04 1.31 -1.89
CA SER A 29 5.11 2.42 -1.65
C SER A 29 4.30 2.67 -2.91
N PHE A 30 3.16 1.98 -3.05
CA PHE A 30 2.28 2.20 -4.21
C PHE A 30 1.68 3.60 -4.22
N SER A 31 1.75 4.23 -5.39
CA SER A 31 1.06 5.48 -5.73
C SER A 31 -0.46 5.25 -5.84
N PHE A 32 -1.25 6.32 -5.93
CA PHE A 32 -2.66 6.15 -6.27
C PHE A 32 -2.81 5.90 -7.77
N TYR A 33 -3.86 5.15 -8.12
CA TYR A 33 -4.21 4.91 -9.50
C TYR A 33 -4.90 6.14 -10.08
N GLU A 34 -4.39 6.62 -11.22
CA GLU A 34 -5.10 7.50 -12.13
C GLU A 34 -5.19 6.80 -13.49
N GLU A 35 -6.23 7.12 -14.26
CA GLU A 35 -6.55 6.41 -15.50
C GLU A 35 -5.41 6.45 -16.54
N HIS A 36 -4.57 7.49 -16.48
CA HIS A 36 -3.41 7.67 -17.36
C HIS A 36 -2.14 6.94 -16.87
N CYS A 37 -2.14 6.36 -15.66
CA CYS A 37 -0.97 5.66 -15.10
C CYS A 37 -0.71 4.29 -15.75
N ILE A 38 -1.72 3.71 -16.39
CA ILE A 38 -1.62 2.42 -17.09
C ILE A 38 -2.35 2.57 -18.42
N SER A 39 -1.63 2.36 -19.52
CA SER A 39 -2.25 2.37 -20.85
C SER A 39 -3.23 1.20 -21.02
N PRO A 40 -4.26 1.32 -21.88
CA PRO A 40 -5.18 0.21 -22.14
C PRO A 40 -4.49 -1.09 -22.57
N GLN A 41 -3.37 -0.98 -23.30
CA GLN A 41 -2.58 -2.11 -23.78
C GLN A 41 -1.75 -2.79 -22.66
N GLU A 42 -1.34 -2.03 -21.64
CA GLU A 42 -0.59 -2.57 -20.50
C GLU A 42 -1.51 -3.13 -19.41
N LEU A 43 -2.76 -2.70 -19.36
CA LEU A 43 -3.71 -3.07 -18.29
C LEU A 43 -3.84 -4.60 -18.10
N PRO A 44 -3.86 -5.44 -19.16
CA PRO A 44 -3.84 -6.90 -19.02
C PRO A 44 -2.62 -7.51 -18.35
N GLN A 45 -1.51 -6.75 -18.22
CA GLN A 45 -0.31 -7.19 -17.49
C GLN A 45 -0.45 -6.97 -15.96
N PHE A 46 -1.50 -6.28 -15.53
CA PHE A 46 -1.78 -6.03 -14.12
C PHE A 46 -2.82 -7.02 -13.58
N VAL A 47 -2.65 -7.33 -12.30
CA VAL A 47 -3.64 -8.01 -11.49
C VAL A 47 -4.23 -7.04 -10.48
N MET A 48 -5.50 -7.21 -10.15
CA MET A 48 -6.20 -6.48 -9.10
C MET A 48 -6.53 -7.39 -7.94
N SER A 49 -6.57 -6.80 -6.75
CA SER A 49 -6.93 -7.47 -5.50
C SER A 49 -7.60 -6.49 -4.56
N GLU A 50 -8.45 -6.98 -3.67
CA GLU A 50 -9.06 -6.16 -2.62
C GLU A 50 -7.98 -5.55 -1.73
N LYS A 51 -8.14 -4.26 -1.42
CA LYS A 51 -7.36 -3.59 -0.39
C LYS A 51 -8.05 -3.77 0.96
N PHE A 52 -7.46 -4.59 1.82
CA PHE A 52 -7.89 -4.71 3.21
C PHE A 52 -7.41 -3.51 4.06
N ASP A 53 -8.27 -3.08 4.98
CA ASP A 53 -8.01 -2.04 5.97
C ASP A 53 -7.70 -2.69 7.33
N GLY A 54 -6.48 -3.20 7.46
CA GLY A 54 -6.04 -3.96 8.63
C GLY A 54 -4.69 -3.47 9.16
N VAL A 55 -3.94 -4.37 9.78
CA VAL A 55 -2.56 -4.12 10.19
C VAL A 55 -1.63 -4.97 9.35
N ARG A 56 -0.80 -4.34 8.53
CA ARG A 56 0.26 -5.04 7.80
C ARG A 56 1.19 -5.83 8.75
N GLY A 57 1.22 -7.14 8.54
CA GLY A 57 2.13 -8.09 9.18
C GLY A 57 3.18 -8.56 8.18
N ILE A 58 4.42 -8.70 8.64
CA ILE A 58 5.53 -9.27 7.91
C ILE A 58 6.01 -10.47 8.73
N TRP A 59 5.81 -11.65 8.18
CA TRP A 59 6.36 -12.89 8.72
C TRP A 59 7.73 -13.11 8.11
N ASP A 60 8.76 -13.28 8.93
CA ASP A 60 10.14 -13.48 8.45
C ASP A 60 10.58 -14.95 8.39
N GLY A 61 9.63 -15.89 8.47
CA GLY A 61 9.90 -17.32 8.61
C GLY A 61 9.96 -17.78 10.08
N LYS A 62 9.98 -16.85 11.04
CA LYS A 62 10.09 -17.16 12.48
C LYS A 62 9.21 -16.31 13.38
N SER A 63 9.04 -15.04 13.05
CA SER A 63 8.34 -14.06 13.86
C SER A 63 7.51 -13.12 12.99
N LEU A 64 6.40 -12.64 13.56
CA LEU A 64 5.53 -11.67 12.92
C LEU A 64 5.90 -10.26 13.40
N LYS A 65 6.03 -9.32 12.46
CA LYS A 65 6.42 -7.93 12.73
C LYS A 65 5.52 -6.96 11.99
N THR A 66 5.29 -5.79 12.58
CA THR A 66 4.66 -4.67 11.88
C THR A 66 5.59 -4.13 10.80
N ARG A 67 5.06 -3.29 9.92
CA ARG A 67 5.84 -2.51 8.93
C ARG A 67 7.03 -1.75 9.52
N LYS A 68 6.95 -1.30 10.78
CA LYS A 68 8.03 -0.55 11.46
C LYS A 68 9.05 -1.46 12.16
N GLY A 69 8.90 -2.78 12.06
CA GLY A 69 9.78 -3.76 12.71
C GLY A 69 9.36 -4.14 14.13
N ASN A 70 8.33 -3.53 14.70
CA ASN A 70 7.84 -3.91 16.03
C ASN A 70 7.29 -5.35 15.99
N SER A 71 7.66 -6.16 16.97
CA SER A 71 7.17 -7.54 17.11
C SER A 71 5.66 -7.55 17.38
N ILE A 72 4.95 -8.48 16.75
CA ILE A 72 3.55 -8.81 16.98
C ILE A 72 3.52 -10.14 17.73
N GLN A 73 2.95 -10.14 18.93
CA GLN A 73 2.78 -11.36 19.72
C GLN A 73 1.50 -12.07 19.25
N ALA A 74 1.64 -13.10 18.40
CA ALA A 74 0.51 -13.93 17.98
C ALA A 74 0.49 -15.25 18.80
N PRO A 75 -0.69 -15.78 19.17
CA PRO A 75 -0.78 -17.05 19.88
C PRO A 75 -0.16 -18.22 19.12
N LYS A 76 0.32 -19.22 19.87
CA LYS A 76 0.93 -20.43 19.29
C LYS A 76 -0.01 -21.16 18.33
N PHE A 77 -1.30 -21.29 18.67
CA PHE A 77 -2.27 -21.96 17.79
C PHE A 77 -2.43 -21.24 16.44
N TRP A 78 -2.26 -19.91 16.43
CA TRP A 78 -2.44 -19.08 15.25
C TRP A 78 -1.23 -19.21 14.31
N LEU A 79 -0.03 -19.27 14.89
CA LEU A 79 1.24 -19.46 14.19
C LEU A 79 1.54 -20.92 13.78
N ASP A 80 0.67 -21.87 14.14
CA ASP A 80 0.88 -23.28 13.84
C ASP A 80 0.98 -23.50 12.33
N ASN A 81 1.92 -24.32 11.86
CA ASN A 81 2.17 -24.52 10.42
C ASN A 81 2.42 -23.24 9.60
N PHE A 82 2.94 -22.17 10.20
CA PHE A 82 3.45 -21.05 9.40
C PHE A 82 4.69 -21.48 8.60
N PRO A 83 4.83 -21.01 7.34
CA PRO A 83 5.92 -21.45 6.48
C PRO A 83 7.29 -20.96 6.95
N PRO A 84 8.38 -21.67 6.63
CA PRO A 84 9.74 -21.26 6.98
C PRO A 84 10.29 -20.13 6.09
N PHE A 85 9.45 -19.45 5.32
CA PHE A 85 9.81 -18.38 4.39
C PHE A 85 8.95 -17.13 4.61
N ALA A 86 9.42 -16.00 4.10
CA ALA A 86 8.81 -14.71 4.37
C ALA A 86 7.42 -14.55 3.73
N LEU A 87 6.47 -13.99 4.49
CA LEU A 87 5.14 -13.61 4.00
C LEU A 87 4.91 -12.13 4.26
N ASP A 88 4.23 -11.47 3.33
CA ASP A 88 3.77 -10.08 3.45
C ASP A 88 2.25 -10.05 3.27
N GLY A 89 1.56 -9.58 4.29
CA GLY A 89 0.11 -9.66 4.33
C GLY A 89 -0.53 -8.64 5.26
N GLU A 90 -1.86 -8.65 5.28
CA GLU A 90 -2.67 -7.82 6.15
C GLU A 90 -3.34 -8.70 7.21
N LEU A 91 -3.12 -8.39 8.49
CA LEU A 91 -3.90 -8.94 9.60
C LEU A 91 -5.23 -8.20 9.63
N TRP A 92 -6.34 -8.94 9.63
CA TRP A 92 -7.66 -8.35 9.43
C TRP A 92 -8.73 -9.07 10.24
N PHE A 93 -9.53 -8.31 10.98
CA PHE A 93 -10.66 -8.81 11.74
C PHE A 93 -11.96 -8.83 10.92
N GLY A 94 -12.20 -7.79 10.11
CA GLY A 94 -13.49 -7.54 9.50
C GLY A 94 -13.56 -6.18 8.82
N TYR A 95 -14.61 -5.96 8.01
CA TYR A 95 -14.88 -4.65 7.42
C TYR A 95 -15.10 -3.60 8.52
N LYS A 96 -14.65 -2.36 8.26
CA LYS A 96 -14.77 -1.22 9.19
C LYS A 96 -14.26 -1.52 10.61
N SER A 97 -13.31 -2.45 10.74
CA SER A 97 -12.80 -2.95 12.03
C SER A 97 -11.30 -2.70 12.21
N PHE A 98 -10.77 -1.64 11.58
CA PHE A 98 -9.35 -1.30 11.67
C PHE A 98 -8.90 -1.08 13.13
N GLU A 99 -9.60 -0.24 13.89
CA GLU A 99 -9.22 0.04 15.29
C GLU A 99 -9.22 -1.23 16.16
N LYS A 100 -10.22 -2.09 15.98
CA LYS A 100 -10.30 -3.38 16.66
C LYS A 100 -9.12 -4.29 16.28
N THR A 101 -8.83 -4.41 14.99
CA THR A 101 -7.67 -5.17 14.48
C THR A 101 -6.38 -4.63 15.07
N SER A 102 -6.21 -3.30 15.08
CA SER A 102 -5.05 -2.60 15.64
C SER A 102 -4.86 -2.90 17.13
N SER A 103 -5.95 -2.86 17.90
CA SER A 103 -5.94 -3.17 19.33
C SER A 103 -5.47 -4.61 19.59
N ILE A 104 -6.06 -5.60 18.90
CA ILE A 104 -5.73 -7.02 19.08
C ILE A 104 -4.27 -7.31 18.70
N VAL A 105 -3.82 -6.80 17.55
CA VAL A 105 -2.50 -7.08 16.99
C VAL A 105 -1.36 -6.41 17.77
N ARG A 106 -1.63 -5.26 18.39
CA ARG A 106 -0.61 -4.50 19.14
C ARG A 106 -0.58 -4.86 20.62
N ASP A 107 -1.45 -5.72 21.09
CA ASP A 107 -1.40 -6.20 22.47
C ASP A 107 -0.11 -6.99 22.71
N SER A 108 0.53 -6.69 23.83
CA SER A 108 1.72 -7.42 24.30
C SER A 108 1.39 -8.81 24.82
N ILE A 109 0.15 -9.03 25.29
CA ILE A 109 -0.34 -10.34 25.77
C ILE A 109 -1.52 -10.74 24.89
N PRO A 110 -1.34 -11.66 23.93
CA PRO A 110 -2.39 -11.92 22.96
C PRO A 110 -3.58 -12.67 23.57
N ASN A 111 -4.78 -12.12 23.37
CA ASN A 111 -6.02 -12.80 23.73
C ASN A 111 -6.39 -13.86 22.69
N GLU A 112 -6.31 -15.13 23.05
CA GLU A 112 -6.58 -16.23 22.12
C GLU A 112 -7.97 -16.18 21.47
N LYS A 113 -9.01 -15.77 22.21
CA LYS A 113 -10.38 -15.69 21.69
C LYS A 113 -10.52 -14.59 20.63
N GLU A 114 -9.82 -13.48 20.80
CA GLU A 114 -9.83 -12.40 19.80
C GLU A 114 -9.05 -12.80 18.54
N TRP A 115 -7.89 -13.44 18.73
CA TRP A 115 -7.04 -13.93 17.64
C TRP A 115 -7.69 -15.02 16.77
N GLN A 116 -8.66 -15.78 17.30
CA GLN A 116 -9.47 -16.72 16.49
C GLN A 116 -10.20 -16.03 15.33
N ASN A 117 -10.44 -14.71 15.43
CA ASN A 117 -11.14 -13.93 14.42
C ASN A 117 -10.19 -13.14 13.49
N ILE A 118 -8.88 -13.19 13.75
CA ILE A 118 -7.88 -12.51 12.91
C ILE A 118 -7.45 -13.44 11.78
N ILE A 119 -7.64 -12.98 10.54
CA ILE A 119 -7.15 -13.65 9.33
C ILE A 119 -5.96 -12.87 8.79
N TYR A 120 -4.92 -13.61 8.38
CA TYR A 120 -3.76 -13.08 7.68
C TYR A 120 -3.93 -13.23 6.17
N PHE A 121 -4.34 -12.13 5.54
CA PHE A 121 -4.51 -12.03 4.10
C PHE A 121 -3.17 -11.73 3.43
N VAL A 122 -2.48 -12.77 2.96
CA VAL A 122 -1.17 -12.69 2.32
C VAL A 122 -1.30 -12.20 0.88
N PHE A 123 -0.55 -11.16 0.54
CA PHE A 123 -0.50 -10.58 -0.80
C PHE A 123 0.87 -10.68 -1.46
N ASP A 124 1.90 -11.16 -0.77
CA ASP A 124 3.21 -11.46 -1.38
C ASP A 124 4.04 -12.46 -0.56
N VAL A 125 4.99 -13.10 -1.24
CA VAL A 125 5.98 -14.03 -0.70
C VAL A 125 7.35 -13.61 -1.22
N GLN A 126 7.82 -12.43 -0.80
CA GLN A 126 9.03 -11.83 -1.35
C GLN A 126 10.27 -12.66 -1.03
N GLY A 127 11.20 -12.76 -1.97
CA GLY A 127 12.46 -13.47 -1.78
C GLY A 127 12.40 -15.00 -1.95
N ILE A 128 11.21 -15.60 -2.17
CA ILE A 128 11.11 -17.05 -2.40
C ILE A 128 11.67 -17.49 -3.75
N CYS A 129 11.73 -16.58 -4.72
CA CYS A 129 12.24 -16.83 -6.06
C CYS A 129 12.60 -15.51 -6.75
N GLU A 130 13.80 -15.45 -7.35
CA GLU A 130 14.36 -14.22 -7.94
C GLU A 130 13.68 -13.77 -9.23
N LYS A 131 13.10 -14.69 -10.02
CA LYS A 131 12.52 -14.36 -11.35
C LYS A 131 11.02 -14.64 -11.43
N CYS A 132 10.38 -14.91 -10.30
CA CYS A 132 8.96 -15.26 -10.25
C CYS A 132 8.07 -14.02 -10.32
N THR A 133 6.98 -14.13 -11.09
CA THR A 133 5.89 -13.16 -11.06
C THR A 133 5.19 -13.16 -9.69
N LEU A 134 4.37 -12.15 -9.42
CA LEU A 134 3.58 -12.10 -8.19
C LEU A 134 2.73 -13.37 -8.01
N THR A 135 2.02 -13.80 -9.04
CA THR A 135 1.17 -15.00 -8.97
C THR A 135 1.99 -16.27 -8.74
N MET A 136 3.19 -16.37 -9.33
CA MET A 136 4.10 -17.50 -9.08
C MET A 136 4.57 -17.52 -7.63
N ARG A 137 4.93 -16.37 -7.04
CA ARG A 137 5.33 -16.31 -5.62
C ARG A 137 4.20 -16.73 -4.68
N LEU A 138 2.97 -16.29 -4.96
CA LEU A 138 1.80 -16.72 -4.18
C LEU A 138 1.47 -18.21 -4.38
N LYS A 139 1.74 -18.76 -5.57
CA LYS A 139 1.56 -20.19 -5.83
C LYS A 139 2.44 -21.07 -4.93
N GLU A 140 3.64 -20.61 -4.58
CA GLU A 140 4.50 -21.32 -3.62
C GLU A 140 3.86 -21.41 -2.23
N LEU A 141 3.22 -20.33 -1.77
CA LEU A 141 2.46 -20.37 -0.51
C LEU A 141 1.24 -21.30 -0.63
N GLU A 142 0.52 -21.28 -1.75
CA GLU A 142 -0.62 -22.19 -1.96
C GLU A 142 -0.18 -23.65 -1.90
N ASN A 143 0.93 -23.99 -2.58
CA ASN A 143 1.52 -25.33 -2.55
C ASN A 143 1.96 -25.75 -1.15
N TYR A 144 2.48 -24.82 -0.35
CA TYR A 144 2.83 -25.07 1.04
C TYR A 144 1.57 -25.34 1.88
N LEU A 145 0.55 -24.49 1.80
CA LEU A 145 -0.69 -24.62 2.58
C LEU A 145 -1.48 -25.88 2.23
N ASN A 146 -1.38 -26.39 1.01
CA ASN A 146 -1.97 -27.67 0.63
C ASN A 146 -1.33 -28.87 1.37
N LYS A 147 -0.06 -28.75 1.78
CA LYS A 147 0.66 -29.79 2.53
C LYS A 147 0.59 -29.56 4.04
N SER A 148 0.61 -28.29 4.46
CA SER A 148 0.61 -27.85 5.84
C SER A 148 -0.48 -26.79 6.03
N PRO A 149 -1.75 -27.19 6.19
CA PRO A 149 -2.85 -26.25 6.30
C PRO A 149 -2.75 -25.37 7.54
N ASN A 150 -3.12 -24.10 7.37
CA ASN A 150 -3.36 -23.16 8.45
C ASN A 150 -4.67 -22.41 8.15
N ALA A 151 -5.61 -22.40 9.10
CA ALA A 151 -6.94 -21.80 8.91
C ALA A 151 -6.94 -20.26 8.89
N PHE A 152 -5.89 -19.65 9.40
CA PHE A 152 -5.74 -18.21 9.57
C PHE A 152 -4.97 -17.55 8.42
N ILE A 153 -4.23 -18.31 7.61
CA ILE A 153 -3.58 -17.79 6.40
C ILE A 153 -4.54 -17.89 5.22
N LYS A 154 -4.80 -16.77 4.55
CA LYS A 154 -5.52 -16.73 3.28
C LYS A 154 -4.70 -15.98 2.25
N ILE A 155 -4.59 -16.53 1.04
CA ILE A 155 -3.97 -15.82 -0.08
C ILE A 155 -5.01 -14.87 -0.66
N ILE A 156 -4.66 -13.59 -0.82
CA ILE A 156 -5.53 -12.63 -1.52
C ILE A 156 -5.58 -12.99 -3.01
N PRO A 157 -6.78 -13.23 -3.58
CA PRO A 157 -6.92 -13.49 -5.00
C PRO A 157 -6.30 -12.37 -5.85
N GLN A 158 -5.50 -12.76 -6.84
CA GLN A 158 -4.92 -11.84 -7.82
C GLN A 158 -5.64 -12.04 -9.16
N ILE A 159 -6.55 -11.13 -9.49
CA ILE A 159 -7.45 -11.24 -10.65
C ILE A 159 -6.85 -10.45 -11.82
N PRO A 160 -6.61 -11.04 -13.00
CA PRO A 160 -6.15 -10.29 -14.18
C PRO A 160 -7.14 -9.20 -14.58
N ILE A 161 -6.65 -7.99 -14.83
CA ILE A 161 -7.49 -6.88 -15.25
C ILE A 161 -7.72 -6.99 -16.77
N GLN A 162 -8.97 -7.05 -17.20
CA GLN A 162 -9.29 -7.25 -18.62
C GLN A 162 -9.35 -5.92 -19.37
N ASN A 163 -10.05 -4.96 -18.79
CA ASN A 163 -10.26 -3.60 -19.28
C ASN A 163 -10.64 -2.70 -18.09
N ARG A 164 -10.90 -1.42 -18.37
CA ARG A 164 -11.23 -0.44 -17.32
C ARG A 164 -12.59 -0.71 -16.70
N GLU A 165 -13.54 -1.18 -17.48
CA GLU A 165 -14.89 -1.53 -17.05
C GLU A 165 -14.86 -2.69 -16.04
N HIS A 166 -14.01 -3.71 -16.27
CA HIS A 166 -13.79 -4.82 -15.34
C HIS A 166 -13.18 -4.34 -14.02
N LEU A 167 -12.19 -3.45 -14.08
CA LEU A 167 -11.58 -2.85 -12.88
C LEU A 167 -12.62 -2.04 -12.08
N GLU A 168 -13.41 -1.21 -12.75
CA GLU A 168 -14.43 -0.37 -12.12
C GLU A 168 -15.53 -1.22 -11.50
N SER A 169 -16.02 -2.26 -12.20
CA SER A 169 -17.02 -3.18 -11.66
C SER A 169 -16.52 -3.86 -10.38
N TYR A 170 -15.30 -4.40 -10.41
CA TYR A 170 -14.70 -5.04 -9.24
C TYR A 170 -14.53 -4.04 -8.09
N TYR A 171 -14.05 -2.83 -8.39
CA TYR A 171 -13.92 -1.77 -7.39
C TYR A 171 -15.26 -1.41 -6.74
N GLN A 172 -16.33 -1.26 -7.51
CA GLN A 172 -17.67 -1.00 -6.98
C GLN A 172 -18.20 -2.16 -6.13
N GLU A 173 -17.91 -3.42 -6.50
CA GLU A 173 -18.26 -4.58 -5.68
C GLU A 173 -17.55 -4.57 -4.32
N ILE A 174 -16.26 -4.21 -4.29
CA ILE A 174 -15.50 -4.09 -3.03
C ILE A 174 -16.11 -2.99 -2.15
N LEU A 175 -16.43 -1.82 -2.72
CA LEU A 175 -17.06 -0.73 -1.97
C LEU A 175 -18.42 -1.14 -1.38
N LYS A 176 -19.25 -1.87 -2.14
CA LYS A 176 -20.56 -2.38 -1.67
C LYS A 176 -20.44 -3.32 -0.47
N LYS A 177 -19.34 -4.08 -0.38
CA LYS A 177 -19.03 -4.95 0.77
C LYS A 177 -18.47 -4.18 1.98
N GLY A 178 -18.17 -2.89 1.82
CA GLY A 178 -17.53 -2.06 2.83
C GLY A 178 -16.00 -2.13 2.83
N GLY A 179 -15.41 -2.65 1.75
CA GLY A 179 -13.96 -2.69 1.55
C GLY A 179 -13.37 -1.31 1.23
N GLU A 180 -12.06 -1.18 1.42
CA GLU A 180 -11.37 0.11 1.36
C GLU A 180 -11.04 0.56 -0.08
N GLY A 181 -10.95 -0.38 -1.00
CA GLY A 181 -10.61 -0.15 -2.40
C GLY A 181 -9.86 -1.32 -3.01
N VAL A 182 -9.08 -1.06 -4.05
CA VAL A 182 -8.40 -2.08 -4.86
C VAL A 182 -6.90 -1.75 -4.96
N VAL A 183 -6.07 -2.79 -4.90
CA VAL A 183 -4.64 -2.71 -5.22
C VAL A 183 -4.42 -3.32 -6.60
N LEU A 184 -3.77 -2.57 -7.48
CA LEU A 184 -3.34 -3.02 -8.80
C LEU A 184 -1.83 -3.28 -8.74
N ARG A 185 -1.36 -4.43 -9.23
CA ARG A 185 0.07 -4.74 -9.30
C ARG A 185 0.41 -5.33 -10.66
N LYS A 186 1.56 -4.97 -11.22
CA LYS A 186 2.05 -5.62 -12.43
C LYS A 186 2.38 -7.08 -12.09
N ASN A 187 1.85 -8.05 -12.83
CA ASN A 187 2.12 -9.46 -12.57
C ASN A 187 3.50 -9.85 -13.13
N SER A 188 4.54 -9.36 -12.47
CA SER A 188 5.92 -9.53 -12.88
C SER A 188 6.84 -9.57 -11.65
N HIS A 189 8.14 -9.61 -11.87
CA HIS A 189 9.11 -9.40 -10.81
C HIS A 189 9.12 -7.95 -10.28
N SER A 190 8.66 -6.97 -11.07
CA SER A 190 8.66 -5.57 -10.65
C SER A 190 7.69 -5.30 -9.49
N GLN A 191 8.04 -4.32 -8.66
CA GLN A 191 7.20 -3.85 -7.55
C GLN A 191 6.28 -2.68 -7.96
N ILE A 192 5.93 -2.58 -9.26
CA ILE A 192 5.02 -1.55 -9.75
C ILE A 192 3.60 -1.88 -9.29
N GLY A 193 2.97 -0.94 -8.61
CA GLY A 193 1.58 -1.07 -8.20
C GLY A 193 0.94 0.26 -7.83
N TYR A 194 -0.39 0.24 -7.80
CA TYR A 194 -1.24 1.40 -7.57
C TYR A 194 -2.37 1.07 -6.59
N LYS A 195 -2.90 2.09 -5.93
CA LYS A 195 -4.06 1.99 -5.03
C LYS A 195 -5.22 2.77 -5.64
N LEU A 196 -6.34 2.09 -5.86
CA LEU A 196 -7.61 2.71 -6.24
C LEU A 196 -8.49 2.78 -4.99
N LYS A 197 -8.84 4.00 -4.57
CA LYS A 197 -9.63 4.28 -3.36
C LYS A 197 -10.67 5.36 -3.63
N PRO A 198 -11.77 5.39 -2.87
CA PRO A 198 -12.75 6.44 -3.00
C PRO A 198 -12.12 7.77 -2.65
N PHE A 199 -12.43 8.78 -3.45
CA PHE A 199 -12.15 10.14 -3.04
C PHE A 199 -13.24 10.56 -2.06
N THR A 200 -12.84 11.30 -1.02
CA THR A 200 -13.75 11.99 -0.13
C THR A 200 -13.92 13.41 -0.66
N ASP A 201 -15.15 13.84 -0.83
CA ASP A 201 -15.45 15.22 -1.18
C ASP A 201 -15.44 16.08 0.10
N ALA A 202 -14.91 17.28 0.00
CA ALA A 202 -14.94 18.29 1.04
C ALA A 202 -14.97 19.69 0.41
N GLU A 203 -15.20 20.68 1.25
CA GLU A 203 -15.26 22.08 0.82
C GLU A 203 -14.11 22.88 1.41
N CYS A 204 -13.66 23.88 0.66
CA CYS A 204 -12.70 24.86 1.13
C CYS A 204 -13.00 26.23 0.54
N ILE A 205 -12.54 27.26 1.24
CA ILE A 205 -12.64 28.65 0.80
C ILE A 205 -11.34 28.99 0.08
N VAL A 206 -11.45 29.55 -1.12
CA VAL A 206 -10.31 30.05 -1.89
C VAL A 206 -9.65 31.21 -1.15
N GLN A 207 -8.35 31.10 -0.89
CA GLN A 207 -7.54 32.11 -0.19
C GLN A 207 -6.50 32.80 -1.09
N GLY A 208 -6.25 32.25 -2.29
CA GLY A 208 -5.29 32.82 -3.22
C GLY A 208 -4.86 31.83 -4.29
N TYR A 209 -3.81 32.16 -5.03
CA TYR A 209 -3.34 31.37 -6.17
C TYR A 209 -1.82 31.25 -6.16
N THR A 210 -1.30 30.30 -6.94
CA THR A 210 0.13 30.23 -7.27
C THR A 210 0.33 30.35 -8.78
N GLN A 211 1.42 30.98 -9.20
CA GLN A 211 1.79 31.05 -10.60
C GLN A 211 2.07 29.66 -11.19
N GLY A 212 1.49 29.38 -12.35
CA GLY A 212 1.76 28.15 -13.10
C GLY A 212 3.13 28.14 -13.75
N LYS A 213 3.64 26.93 -14.02
CA LYS A 213 4.91 26.68 -14.70
C LYS A 213 4.68 25.74 -15.90
N GLY A 214 5.63 25.67 -16.82
CA GLY A 214 5.55 24.81 -18.01
C GLY A 214 4.33 25.15 -18.87
N ARG A 215 3.48 24.15 -19.18
CA ARG A 215 2.23 24.35 -19.93
C ARG A 215 1.26 25.35 -19.30
N ASN A 216 1.43 25.68 -18.02
CA ASN A 216 0.60 26.64 -17.29
C ASN A 216 1.33 27.97 -17.02
N ALA A 217 2.44 28.27 -17.71
CA ALA A 217 3.10 29.56 -17.57
C ALA A 217 2.14 30.71 -17.95
N GLY A 218 2.16 31.78 -17.17
CA GLY A 218 1.27 32.94 -17.36
C GLY A 218 -0.13 32.82 -16.76
N ARG A 219 -0.54 31.63 -16.29
CA ARG A 219 -1.87 31.37 -15.71
C ARG A 219 -1.78 30.69 -14.33
N VAL A 220 -2.93 30.45 -13.68
CA VAL A 220 -2.95 29.82 -12.35
C VAL A 220 -2.41 28.38 -12.41
N GLY A 221 -1.43 28.10 -11.55
CA GLY A 221 -0.88 26.77 -11.32
C GLY A 221 -1.71 25.97 -10.33
N ALA A 222 -2.07 26.58 -9.21
CA ALA A 222 -2.86 25.97 -8.14
C ALA A 222 -3.62 27.03 -7.34
N ILE A 223 -4.71 26.61 -6.73
CA ILE A 223 -5.49 27.41 -5.78
C ILE A 223 -4.98 27.13 -4.38
N TRP A 224 -4.73 28.18 -3.60
CA TRP A 224 -4.63 28.09 -2.15
C TRP A 224 -6.02 28.06 -1.55
N CYS A 225 -6.28 27.06 -0.72
CA CYS A 225 -7.55 26.85 -0.06
C CYS A 225 -7.38 26.76 1.45
N GLU A 226 -8.37 27.20 2.20
CA GLU A 226 -8.52 26.94 3.64
C GLU A 226 -9.80 26.14 3.85
N GLY A 227 -9.67 24.96 4.47
CA GLY A 227 -10.80 24.10 4.81
C GLY A 227 -10.75 23.69 6.28
N GLU A 228 -11.89 23.25 6.81
CA GLU A 228 -11.96 22.62 8.12
C GLU A 228 -11.57 21.15 7.98
N ILE A 229 -10.42 20.79 8.55
CA ILE A 229 -9.83 19.47 8.44
C ILE A 229 -9.60 18.93 9.85
N LEU A 230 -10.33 17.88 10.22
CA LEU A 230 -10.27 17.27 11.56
C LEU A 230 -10.49 18.28 12.70
N GLY A 231 -11.43 19.22 12.51
CA GLY A 231 -11.76 20.26 13.49
C GLY A 231 -10.76 21.44 13.53
N GLU A 232 -9.76 21.46 12.66
CA GLU A 232 -8.80 22.56 12.55
C GLU A 232 -8.88 23.25 11.19
N ARG A 233 -8.75 24.58 11.15
CA ARG A 233 -8.58 25.29 9.88
C ARG A 233 -7.17 25.08 9.35
N LYS A 234 -7.06 24.45 8.18
CA LYS A 234 -5.78 24.19 7.52
C LYS A 234 -5.75 24.73 6.11
N ARG A 235 -4.58 25.25 5.72
CA ARG A 235 -4.29 25.70 4.36
C ARG A 235 -3.56 24.65 3.55
N PHE A 236 -4.02 24.45 2.32
CA PHE A 236 -3.42 23.52 1.38
C PHE A 236 -3.62 24.00 -0.06
N LYS A 237 -2.87 23.41 -1.00
CA LYS A 237 -2.95 23.76 -2.42
C LYS A 237 -3.73 22.71 -3.20
N ILE A 238 -4.53 23.16 -4.16
CA ILE A 238 -5.24 22.32 -5.13
C ILE A 238 -4.73 22.69 -6.52
N GLY A 239 -3.90 21.83 -7.11
CA GLY A 239 -3.24 22.08 -8.40
C GLY A 239 -3.82 21.31 -9.58
N THR A 240 -4.68 20.34 -9.32
CA THR A 240 -5.27 19.42 -10.30
C THR A 240 -6.79 19.56 -10.32
N GLY A 241 -7.43 19.15 -11.42
CA GLY A 241 -8.88 19.27 -11.61
C GLY A 241 -9.34 20.57 -12.30
N LEU A 242 -8.52 21.62 -12.28
CA LEU A 242 -8.79 22.88 -12.99
C LEU A 242 -8.63 22.71 -14.51
N LYS A 243 -9.69 23.02 -15.25
CA LYS A 243 -9.72 23.20 -16.71
C LYS A 243 -8.91 24.43 -17.12
N ASP A 244 -8.57 24.53 -18.39
CA ASP A 244 -7.79 25.66 -18.91
C ASP A 244 -8.52 27.00 -18.71
N GLU A 245 -9.83 27.04 -18.94
CA GLU A 245 -10.69 28.20 -18.67
C GLU A 245 -10.65 28.62 -17.19
N GLU A 246 -10.64 27.66 -16.26
CA GLU A 246 -10.54 27.90 -14.81
C GLU A 246 -9.13 28.30 -14.38
N ARG A 247 -8.10 28.07 -15.21
CA ARG A 247 -6.74 28.57 -14.94
C ARG A 247 -6.55 29.99 -15.39
N GLU A 248 -7.24 30.37 -16.46
CA GLU A 248 -7.30 31.75 -16.96
C GLU A 248 -8.21 32.61 -16.09
N ASN A 249 -9.35 32.05 -15.68
CA ASN A 249 -10.35 32.69 -14.83
C ASN A 249 -10.62 31.83 -13.59
N PRO A 250 -9.72 31.86 -12.58
CA PRO A 250 -9.86 31.02 -11.39
C PRO A 250 -11.07 31.41 -10.54
N PRO A 251 -11.64 30.44 -9.77
CA PRO A 251 -12.61 30.75 -8.72
C PRO A 251 -12.09 31.86 -7.82
N LYS A 252 -12.92 32.89 -7.58
CA LYS A 252 -12.52 34.10 -6.86
C LYS A 252 -12.11 33.78 -5.42
N ILE A 253 -11.21 34.59 -4.87
CA ILE A 253 -10.89 34.56 -3.43
C ILE A 253 -12.19 34.78 -2.63
N GLY A 254 -12.40 33.96 -1.60
CA GLY A 254 -13.63 33.94 -0.79
C GLY A 254 -14.69 32.97 -1.30
N THR A 255 -14.57 32.42 -2.52
CA THR A 255 -15.51 31.43 -3.04
C THR A 255 -15.33 30.08 -2.37
N ILE A 256 -16.44 29.40 -2.06
CA ILE A 256 -16.44 28.00 -1.61
C ILE A 256 -16.35 27.09 -2.83
N ILE A 257 -15.38 26.19 -2.82
CA ILE A 257 -15.21 25.18 -3.86
C ILE A 257 -15.33 23.78 -3.24
N THR A 258 -15.88 22.85 -4.01
CA THR A 258 -15.83 21.43 -3.68
C THR A 258 -14.56 20.84 -4.29
N TYR A 259 -13.83 20.08 -3.50
CA TYR A 259 -12.69 19.30 -3.93
C TYR A 259 -12.81 17.88 -3.42
N LYS A 260 -12.14 16.95 -4.09
CA LYS A 260 -12.07 15.56 -3.66
C LYS A 260 -10.65 15.20 -3.29
N TYR A 261 -10.44 14.36 -2.29
CA TYR A 261 -9.11 13.99 -1.78
C TYR A 261 -9.07 12.54 -1.28
N GLN A 262 -7.88 12.00 -1.06
CA GLN A 262 -7.69 10.61 -0.64
C GLN A 262 -6.96 10.50 0.70
N GLY A 263 -7.71 10.74 1.79
CA GLY A 263 -7.19 10.76 3.15
C GLY A 263 -6.24 11.94 3.42
N TYR A 264 -5.51 11.89 4.54
CA TYR A 264 -4.66 13.00 4.98
C TYR A 264 -3.17 12.66 4.96
N THR A 265 -2.32 13.67 4.85
CA THR A 265 -0.86 13.54 5.08
C THR A 265 -0.55 13.46 6.59
N LYS A 266 0.71 13.23 6.96
CA LYS A 266 1.16 13.25 8.36
C LYS A 266 0.87 14.57 9.09
N ASN A 267 0.71 15.67 8.35
CA ASN A 267 0.39 16.99 8.90
C ASN A 267 -1.12 17.28 8.86
N ASN A 268 -1.94 16.24 8.67
CA ASN A 268 -3.39 16.32 8.62
C ASN A 268 -3.93 17.24 7.51
N ILE A 269 -3.23 17.40 6.38
CA ILE A 269 -3.76 18.08 5.19
C ILE A 269 -4.27 17.08 4.14
N PRO A 270 -5.31 17.41 3.35
CA PRO A 270 -5.82 16.54 2.29
C PRO A 270 -4.72 16.06 1.36
N ARG A 271 -4.69 14.76 1.10
CA ARG A 271 -3.73 14.14 0.19
C ARG A 271 -4.34 14.08 -1.21
N PHE A 272 -3.58 14.54 -2.20
CA PHE A 272 -4.00 14.64 -3.61
C PHE A 272 -5.36 15.31 -3.80
N PRO A 273 -5.54 16.55 -3.29
CA PRO A 273 -6.78 17.26 -3.50
C PRO A 273 -6.93 17.62 -4.98
N VAL A 274 -8.11 17.33 -5.54
CA VAL A 274 -8.50 17.60 -6.93
C VAL A 274 -9.71 18.51 -6.91
N PHE A 275 -9.63 19.65 -7.61
CA PHE A 275 -10.76 20.56 -7.79
C PHE A 275 -11.90 19.84 -8.52
N LEU A 276 -13.14 20.03 -8.05
CA LEU A 276 -14.33 19.51 -8.73
C LEU A 276 -15.15 20.62 -9.36
N ARG A 277 -15.61 21.57 -8.53
CA ARG A 277 -16.51 22.65 -8.96
C ARG A 277 -16.54 23.77 -7.95
N VAL A 278 -16.95 24.94 -8.40
CA VAL A 278 -17.45 26.00 -7.51
C VAL A 278 -18.79 25.54 -6.92
N ARG A 279 -18.99 25.74 -5.61
CA ARG A 279 -20.28 25.46 -4.98
C ARG A 279 -21.30 26.46 -5.50
N ALA A 280 -22.41 25.98 -6.07
CA ALA A 280 -23.53 26.86 -6.38
C ALA A 280 -24.05 27.45 -5.06
N GLY A 281 -24.20 28.77 -5.00
CA GLY A 281 -24.87 29.40 -3.88
C GLY A 281 -26.32 28.96 -3.85
N ASP A 282 -26.85 28.71 -2.65
CA ASP A 282 -28.29 28.70 -2.41
C ASP A 282 -28.88 30.11 -2.62
#